data_AF-A0AAJ2G4J5-F1
#
_entry.id   AF-A0AAJ2G4J5-F1
#
_cell.length_a   1.000
_cell.length_b   1.000
_cell.length_c   1.000
_cell.angle_alpha   90.00
_cell.angle_beta   90.00
_cell.angle_gamma   90.00
#
_symmetry.space_group_name_H-M   'P 1'
#
loop_
_entity.id
_entity.type
_entity.pdbx_description
1 polymer ?
#
loop_
_entity_poly.entity_id
_entity_poly.type
_entity_poly.pdbx_seq_one_letter_code
_entity_poly.pdbx_strand_id
1 'polypeptide(L)'
;MNYLKIVTIFNSVVIALLFLLVAAETLFPTKGGGDAASGMGRAIYYLAIIALVLLLTLNLLPFKWSKYTAFVLVTVPLFWVAFGSSISNFTRGITNMIEAKPFFEDKERNRMAVAIFNANPDKLKKYIAEVQPRLRENAYGYPLLEMAVANTGSVDNDRERRLECIRALLQAGVSIKSDDPEVEKIHFSPATSGNAPVLRLLLEHGADANARVTDYGSGKRDVVPIIFEALSTSYGAYDCARALLDHGANPNAIMPWDGDHEKMSVLLYAAERQYWGVCKMLIEKGADPRYTTPDGTSMQTFIEQGDSFYPENEQALADFEAVRGIVEGPTTADR
;
A
#
# COMPACT_ATOMS: atom_id res chain seq x y z
N MET A 1 0.68 -12.69 60.46
CA MET A 1 1.61 -13.79 60.12
C MET A 1 2.94 -13.18 59.68
N ASN A 2 4.07 -13.54 60.27
CA ASN A 2 5.37 -12.89 60.01
C ASN A 2 5.80 -13.15 58.54
N TYR A 3 6.04 -12.11 57.74
CA TYR A 3 6.41 -12.21 56.31
C TYR A 3 7.55 -13.19 56.05
N LEU A 4 8.51 -13.27 56.98
CA LEU A 4 9.62 -14.20 56.89
C LEU A 4 9.17 -15.67 56.92
N LYS A 5 8.10 -15.99 57.66
CA LYS A 5 7.50 -17.34 57.70
C LYS A 5 6.85 -17.67 56.36
N ILE A 6 6.16 -16.73 55.74
CA ILE A 6 5.52 -16.91 54.43
C ILE A 6 6.58 -17.21 53.37
N VAL A 7 7.65 -16.41 53.31
CA VAL A 7 8.78 -16.62 52.39
C VAL A 7 9.49 -17.95 52.64
N THR A 8 9.71 -18.32 53.91
CA THR A 8 10.35 -19.60 54.26
C THR A 8 9.47 -20.78 53.81
N ILE A 9 8.16 -20.73 54.06
CA ILE A 9 7.22 -21.80 53.66
C ILE A 9 7.18 -21.92 52.14
N PHE A 10 7.08 -20.78 51.43
CA PHE A 10 7.08 -20.75 49.97
C PHE A 10 8.36 -21.37 49.39
N ASN A 11 9.54 -20.97 49.89
CA ASN A 11 10.81 -21.53 49.45
C ASN A 11 10.88 -23.05 49.72
N SER A 12 10.43 -23.50 50.90
CA SER A 12 10.43 -24.93 51.25
C SER A 12 9.51 -25.75 50.33
N VAL A 13 8.34 -25.21 49.96
CA VAL A 13 7.43 -25.86 49.00
C VAL A 13 8.10 -25.97 47.63
N VAL A 14 8.72 -24.90 47.13
CA VAL A 14 9.40 -24.90 45.84
C VAL A 14 10.60 -25.85 45.82
N ILE A 15 11.40 -25.87 46.89
CA ILE A 15 12.51 -26.81 47.06
C ILE A 15 12.01 -28.25 47.08
N ALA A 16 10.90 -28.54 47.77
CA ALA A 16 10.30 -29.87 47.80
C ALA A 16 9.81 -30.31 46.41
N LEU A 17 9.18 -29.41 45.65
CA LEU A 17 8.74 -29.69 44.28
C LEU A 17 9.94 -29.93 43.33
N LEU A 18 10.99 -29.11 43.43
CA LEU A 18 12.23 -29.30 42.68
C LEU A 18 12.94 -30.61 43.04
N PHE A 19 12.96 -30.97 44.34
CA PHE A 19 13.50 -32.25 44.80
C PHE A 19 12.71 -33.42 44.22
N LEU A 20 11.38 -33.37 44.25
CA LEU A 20 10.52 -34.41 43.66
C LEU A 20 10.75 -34.54 42.15
N LEU A 21 10.93 -33.43 41.44
CA LEU A 21 11.21 -33.43 40.01
C LEU A 21 12.56 -34.08 39.71
N VAL A 22 13.62 -33.69 40.43
CA VAL A 22 14.96 -34.28 40.29
C VAL A 22 14.94 -35.77 40.66
N ALA A 23 14.27 -36.15 41.74
CA ALA A 23 14.14 -37.54 42.19
C ALA A 23 13.34 -38.39 41.18
N ALA A 24 12.25 -37.86 40.61
CA ALA A 24 11.48 -38.54 39.58
C ALA A 24 12.34 -38.83 38.34
N GLU A 25 13.12 -37.85 37.86
CA GLU A 25 14.01 -38.05 36.71
C GLU A 25 15.17 -38.99 37.05
N THR A 26 15.62 -39.03 38.32
CA THR A 26 16.68 -39.96 38.77
C THR A 26 16.18 -41.41 38.79
N LEU A 27 14.96 -41.63 39.27
CA LEU A 27 14.37 -42.95 39.43
C LEU A 27 13.74 -43.48 38.14
N PHE A 28 13.25 -42.57 37.30
CA PHE A 28 12.59 -42.86 36.03
C PHE A 28 13.20 -42.01 34.92
N PRO A 29 14.46 -42.27 34.52
CA PRO A 29 15.12 -41.49 33.48
C PRO A 29 14.32 -41.60 32.18
N THR A 30 13.83 -40.47 31.69
CA THR A 30 13.05 -40.44 30.45
C THR A 30 13.96 -40.74 29.26
N LYS A 31 13.67 -41.78 28.47
CA LYS A 31 14.39 -42.06 27.23
C LYS A 31 13.91 -41.11 26.12
N GLY A 32 14.38 -39.86 26.17
CA GLY A 32 14.15 -38.84 25.14
C GLY A 32 15.07 -39.03 23.93
N GLY A 33 14.48 -39.12 22.74
CA GLY A 33 15.15 -39.53 21.49
C GLY A 33 16.18 -38.56 20.90
N GLY A 34 17.07 -39.10 20.05
CA GLY A 34 18.12 -38.38 19.32
C GLY A 34 19.30 -37.92 20.19
N ASP A 35 20.52 -38.17 19.73
CA ASP A 35 21.75 -37.88 20.50
C ASP A 35 21.86 -36.42 20.96
N ALA A 36 21.32 -35.46 20.18
CA ALA A 36 21.32 -34.03 20.52
C ALA A 36 20.31 -33.64 21.61
N ALA A 37 19.10 -34.21 21.63
CA ALA A 37 18.09 -33.88 22.64
C ALA A 37 18.43 -34.55 23.99
N SER A 38 19.09 -35.71 23.95
CA SER A 38 19.59 -36.39 25.15
C SER A 38 20.65 -35.57 25.91
N GLY A 39 21.51 -34.83 25.18
CA GLY A 39 22.54 -33.97 25.77
C GLY A 39 21.96 -32.73 26.46
N MET A 40 20.98 -32.09 25.84
CA MET A 40 20.32 -30.90 26.40
C MET A 40 19.48 -31.26 27.64
N GLY A 41 18.77 -32.39 27.62
CA GLY A 41 18.02 -32.88 28.78
C GLY A 41 18.90 -33.16 29.99
N ARG A 42 20.08 -33.77 29.79
CA ARG A 42 21.07 -33.99 30.85
C ARG A 42 21.62 -32.68 31.41
N ALA A 43 21.89 -31.69 30.56
CA ALA A 43 22.37 -30.38 31.01
C ALA A 43 21.32 -29.66 31.89
N ILE A 44 20.05 -29.68 31.47
CA ILE A 44 18.94 -29.11 32.25
C ILE A 44 18.78 -29.83 33.59
N TYR A 45 18.91 -31.15 33.61
CA TYR A 45 18.87 -31.96 34.83
C TYR A 45 19.99 -31.60 35.81
N TYR A 46 21.25 -31.48 35.36
CA TYR A 46 22.34 -31.06 36.24
C TYR A 46 22.18 -29.62 36.74
N LEU A 47 21.67 -28.71 35.90
CA LEU A 47 21.34 -27.34 36.32
C LEU A 47 20.24 -27.34 37.40
N ALA A 48 19.24 -28.21 37.28
CA ALA A 48 18.20 -28.37 38.30
C ALA A 48 18.77 -28.90 39.63
N ILE A 49 19.73 -29.82 39.60
CA ILE A 49 20.44 -30.29 40.80
C ILE A 49 21.23 -29.15 41.45
N ILE A 50 22.00 -28.39 40.66
CA ILE A 50 22.80 -27.27 41.17
C ILE A 50 21.88 -26.21 41.80
N ALA A 51 20.79 -25.87 41.12
CA ALA A 51 19.79 -24.93 41.63
C ALA A 51 19.15 -25.43 42.93
N LEU A 52 18.81 -26.73 43.01
CA LEU A 52 18.26 -27.35 44.20
C LEU A 52 19.22 -27.27 45.39
N VAL A 53 20.49 -27.62 45.20
CA VAL A 53 21.52 -27.55 46.25
C VAL A 53 21.72 -26.10 46.72
N LEU A 54 21.77 -25.15 45.79
CA LEU A 54 21.91 -23.73 46.10
C LEU A 54 20.71 -23.21 46.91
N LEU A 55 19.49 -23.49 46.48
CA LEU A 55 18.26 -23.05 47.16
C LEU A 55 18.11 -23.70 48.53
N LEU A 56 18.44 -25.00 48.67
CA LEU A 56 18.44 -25.71 49.94
C LEU A 56 19.45 -25.08 50.91
N THR A 57 20.67 -24.80 50.44
CA THR A 57 21.74 -24.17 51.24
C THR A 57 21.31 -22.78 51.72
N LEU A 58 20.75 -21.95 50.84
CA LEU A 58 20.27 -20.62 51.20
C LEU A 58 19.08 -20.64 52.16
N ASN A 59 18.18 -21.63 52.04
CA ASN A 59 16.99 -21.73 52.87
C ASN A 59 17.27 -22.30 54.27
N LEU A 60 18.33 -23.11 54.43
CA LEU A 60 18.77 -23.67 55.72
C LEU A 60 19.59 -22.69 56.57
N LEU A 61 20.17 -21.66 55.96
CA LEU A 61 20.90 -20.63 56.70
C LEU A 61 19.97 -19.87 57.68
N PRO A 62 20.42 -19.57 58.91
CA PRO A 62 19.58 -18.94 59.93
C PRO A 62 19.33 -17.44 59.69
N PHE A 63 19.87 -16.88 58.60
CA PHE A 63 19.83 -15.46 58.34
C PHE A 63 18.62 -15.04 57.50
N LYS A 64 18.12 -13.81 57.70
CA LYS A 64 16.92 -13.32 56.99
C LYS A 64 17.17 -13.08 55.49
N TRP A 65 18.30 -12.48 55.14
CA TRP A 65 18.71 -12.20 53.75
C TRP A 65 18.75 -13.45 52.86
N SER A 66 19.25 -14.60 53.34
CA SER A 66 19.38 -15.82 52.53
C SER A 66 18.03 -16.35 52.07
N LYS A 67 16.99 -16.19 52.88
CA LYS A 67 15.61 -16.57 52.55
C LYS A 67 14.99 -15.67 51.48
N TYR A 68 15.28 -14.36 51.53
CA TYR A 68 14.86 -13.45 50.49
C TYR A 68 15.64 -13.67 49.19
N THR A 69 16.94 -13.99 49.26
CA THR A 69 17.74 -14.34 48.09
C THR A 69 17.19 -15.59 47.40
N ALA A 70 16.87 -16.64 48.15
CA ALA A 70 16.23 -17.85 47.60
C ALA A 70 14.88 -17.53 46.94
N PHE A 71 14.07 -16.66 47.55
CA PHE A 71 12.78 -16.24 47.01
C PHE A 71 12.92 -15.49 45.68
N VAL A 72 13.88 -14.57 45.59
CA VAL A 72 14.17 -13.83 44.34
C VAL A 72 14.66 -14.78 43.25
N LEU A 73 15.58 -15.70 43.57
CA LEU A 73 16.08 -16.69 42.60
C LEU A 73 14.98 -17.59 42.04
N VAL A 74 13.93 -17.88 42.81
CA VAL A 74 12.76 -18.65 42.37
C VAL A 74 11.79 -17.81 41.54
N THR A 75 11.53 -16.57 41.96
CA THR A 75 10.47 -15.76 41.37
C THR A 75 10.90 -15.06 40.09
N VAL A 76 12.17 -14.71 39.93
CA VAL A 76 12.69 -14.02 38.73
C VAL A 76 12.53 -14.86 37.45
N PRO A 77 12.89 -16.15 37.42
CA PRO A 77 12.64 -17.00 36.24
C PRO A 77 11.14 -17.19 35.96
N LEU A 78 10.31 -17.35 36.98
CA LEU A 78 8.85 -17.47 36.82
C LEU A 78 8.22 -16.19 36.27
N PHE A 79 8.70 -15.03 36.72
CA PHE A 79 8.30 -13.73 36.20
C PHE A 79 8.72 -13.58 34.73
N TRP A 80 9.94 -14.01 34.37
CA TRP A 80 10.41 -13.99 33.00
C TRP A 80 9.60 -14.91 32.08
N VAL A 81 9.22 -16.11 32.54
CA VAL A 81 8.36 -17.01 31.77
C VAL A 81 6.94 -16.45 31.63
N ALA A 82 6.39 -15.84 32.69
CA ALA A 82 5.03 -15.31 32.69
C ALA A 82 4.89 -14.00 31.87
N PHE A 83 5.93 -13.17 31.80
CA PHE A 83 5.86 -11.82 31.21
C PHE A 83 6.88 -11.55 30.10
N GLY A 84 7.78 -12.50 29.80
CA GLY A 84 8.87 -12.30 28.83
C GLY A 84 8.41 -12.03 27.41
N SER A 85 7.28 -12.62 26.99
CA SER A 85 6.67 -12.34 25.68
C SER A 85 6.08 -10.93 25.58
N SER A 86 5.52 -10.40 26.67
CA SER A 86 5.05 -9.00 26.73
C SER A 86 6.21 -8.02 26.71
N ILE A 87 7.29 -8.30 27.46
CA ILE A 87 8.47 -7.44 27.50
C ILE A 87 9.18 -7.44 26.13
N SER A 88 9.32 -8.58 25.47
CA SER A 88 9.96 -8.65 24.14
C SER A 88 9.14 -7.96 23.04
N ASN A 89 7.81 -8.04 23.11
CA ASN A 89 6.94 -7.29 22.20
C ASN A 89 7.02 -5.78 22.44
N PHE A 90 7.09 -5.35 23.69
CA PHE A 90 7.25 -3.95 24.07
C PHE A 90 8.61 -3.38 23.65
N THR A 91 9.70 -4.11 23.91
CA THR A 91 11.04 -3.68 23.48
C THR A 91 11.16 -3.67 21.96
N ARG A 92 10.62 -4.65 21.24
CA ARG A 92 10.55 -4.64 19.78
C ARG A 92 9.73 -3.46 19.24
N GLY A 93 8.62 -3.11 19.90
CA GLY A 93 7.84 -1.91 19.56
C GLY A 93 8.64 -0.62 19.75
N ILE A 94 9.43 -0.52 20.82
CA ILE A 94 10.32 0.63 21.08
C ILE A 94 11.48 0.66 20.07
N THR A 95 12.14 -0.46 19.81
CA THR A 95 13.25 -0.53 18.84
C THR A 95 12.78 -0.17 17.44
N ASN A 96 11.62 -0.69 16.99
CA ASN A 96 11.04 -0.33 15.70
C ASN A 96 10.65 1.16 15.62
N MET A 97 10.27 1.78 16.74
CA MET A 97 9.97 3.21 16.83
C MET A 97 11.23 4.08 16.85
N ILE A 98 12.35 3.57 17.38
CA ILE A 98 13.65 4.25 17.42
C ILE A 98 14.42 4.06 16.10
N GLU A 99 14.24 2.94 15.40
CA GLU A 99 14.95 2.60 14.16
C GLU A 99 14.19 2.97 12.87
N ALA A 100 12.92 3.38 12.95
CA ALA A 100 12.21 3.90 11.79
C ALA A 100 12.90 5.19 11.30
N LYS A 101 13.74 5.06 10.27
CA LYS A 101 14.35 6.21 9.60
C LYS A 101 13.22 7.18 9.19
N PRO A 102 13.32 8.47 9.55
CA PRO A 102 12.29 9.43 9.18
C PRO A 102 12.23 9.56 7.66
N PHE A 103 11.03 9.75 7.11
CA PHE A 103 10.83 10.03 5.68
C PHE A 103 11.52 11.32 5.26
N PHE A 104 11.58 12.29 6.18
CA PHE A 104 12.18 13.60 5.97
C PHE A 104 12.98 14.04 7.19
N GLU A 105 14.09 14.74 6.99
CA GLU A 105 14.85 15.35 8.09
C GLU A 105 14.05 16.44 8.81
N ASP A 106 13.21 17.17 8.09
CA ASP A 106 12.31 18.17 8.66
C ASP A 106 11.21 17.50 9.49
N LYS A 107 11.17 17.80 10.79
CA LYS A 107 10.24 17.20 11.76
C LYS A 107 8.78 17.42 11.40
N GLU A 108 8.46 18.61 10.88
CA GLU A 108 7.09 19.03 10.57
C GLU A 108 6.57 18.34 9.29
N ARG A 109 7.45 18.16 8.30
CA ARG A 109 7.20 17.36 7.10
C ARG A 109 7.12 15.88 7.42
N ASN A 110 8.02 15.37 8.27
CA ASN A 110 8.04 13.96 8.66
C ASN A 110 6.76 13.55 9.40
N ARG A 111 6.25 14.38 10.32
CA ARG A 111 4.97 14.08 10.99
C ARG A 111 3.78 14.08 10.02
N MET A 112 3.78 14.97 9.02
CA MET A 112 2.77 14.97 7.94
C MET A 112 2.90 13.71 7.06
N ALA A 113 4.13 13.33 6.72
CA ALA A 113 4.41 12.11 5.98
C ALA A 113 3.91 10.87 6.73
N VAL A 114 4.22 10.76 8.02
CA VAL A 114 3.72 9.68 8.87
C VAL A 114 2.19 9.65 8.91
N ALA A 115 1.52 10.81 8.93
CA ALA A 115 0.05 10.87 8.88
C ALA A 115 -0.51 10.37 7.53
N ILE A 116 0.13 10.73 6.42
CA ILE A 116 -0.25 10.26 5.07
C ILE A 116 -0.04 8.75 4.92
N PHE A 117 1.14 8.25 5.33
CA PHE A 117 1.47 6.82 5.28
C PHE A 117 0.44 5.97 6.03
N ASN A 118 0.02 6.45 7.21
CA ASN A 118 -0.98 5.79 8.05
C ASN A 118 -2.44 6.13 7.70
N ALA A 119 -2.71 6.80 6.57
CA ALA A 119 -4.05 7.21 6.13
C ALA A 119 -4.86 7.91 7.26
N ASN A 120 -4.24 8.90 7.93
CA ASN A 120 -4.84 9.65 9.03
C ASN A 120 -5.08 11.12 8.65
N PRO A 121 -6.22 11.43 7.98
CA PRO A 121 -6.51 12.77 7.52
C PRO A 121 -6.70 13.77 8.66
N ASP A 122 -7.22 13.35 9.82
CA ASP A 122 -7.45 14.24 10.97
C ASP A 122 -6.14 14.79 11.53
N LYS A 123 -5.15 13.92 11.73
CA LYS A 123 -3.81 14.35 12.15
C LYS A 123 -3.15 15.22 11.08
N LEU A 124 -3.29 14.83 9.80
CA LEU A 124 -2.71 15.60 8.70
C LEU A 124 -3.28 17.02 8.66
N LYS A 125 -4.61 17.19 8.71
CA LYS A 125 -5.29 18.50 8.74
C LYS A 125 -4.83 19.34 9.94
N LYS A 126 -4.70 18.73 11.12
CA LYS A 126 -4.15 19.41 12.30
C LYS A 126 -2.73 19.92 12.04
N TYR A 127 -1.85 19.08 11.51
CA TYR A 127 -0.47 19.48 11.22
C TYR A 127 -0.37 20.54 10.13
N ILE A 128 -1.22 20.46 9.09
CA ILE A 128 -1.31 21.50 8.05
C ILE A 128 -1.69 22.84 8.68
N ALA A 129 -2.72 22.87 9.54
CA ALA A 129 -3.20 24.10 10.18
C ALA A 129 -2.11 24.81 11.02
N GLU A 130 -1.20 24.03 11.63
CA GLU A 130 -0.07 24.56 12.42
C GLU A 130 1.03 25.20 11.54
N VAL A 131 1.12 24.85 10.25
CA VAL A 131 2.29 25.14 9.38
C VAL A 131 1.92 25.97 8.12
N GLN A 132 0.66 26.40 7.98
CA GLN A 132 0.08 26.95 6.74
C GLN A 132 0.89 27.98 5.93
N PRO A 133 1.76 28.86 6.47
CA PRO A 133 2.52 29.79 5.64
C PRO A 133 3.66 29.15 4.80
N ARG A 134 4.16 27.95 5.14
CA ARG A 134 5.41 27.38 4.57
C ARG A 134 5.23 26.23 3.56
N LEU A 135 4.00 25.80 3.30
CA LEU A 135 3.71 24.66 2.42
C LEU A 135 3.89 24.95 0.91
N ARG A 136 4.20 26.20 0.53
CA ARG A 136 4.20 26.68 -0.87
C ARG A 136 5.54 26.62 -1.59
N GLU A 137 6.63 26.43 -0.88
CA GLU A 137 7.97 26.47 -1.47
C GLU A 137 8.43 25.03 -1.75
N ASN A 138 8.21 24.58 -2.99
CA ASN A 138 8.76 23.36 -3.59
C ASN A 138 10.32 23.35 -3.62
N ALA A 139 10.98 23.63 -2.50
CA ALA A 139 12.42 23.83 -2.40
C ALA A 139 13.22 22.54 -2.16
N TYR A 140 12.56 21.38 -2.06
CA TYR A 140 13.19 20.11 -1.69
C TYR A 140 12.44 18.97 -2.38
N GLY A 141 13.11 18.15 -3.20
CA GLY A 141 12.50 17.01 -3.88
C GLY A 141 11.70 16.07 -2.95
N TYR A 142 10.75 15.36 -3.56
CA TYR A 142 9.71 14.51 -2.95
C TYR A 142 8.71 15.25 -2.04
N PRO A 143 7.66 15.85 -2.63
CA PRO A 143 6.61 16.53 -1.88
C PRO A 143 5.54 15.56 -1.35
N LEU A 144 4.82 16.00 -0.31
CA LEU A 144 3.86 15.18 0.45
C LEU A 144 2.67 14.71 -0.40
N LEU A 145 2.34 15.45 -1.46
CA LEU A 145 1.24 15.14 -2.37
C LEU A 145 1.53 13.89 -3.18
N GLU A 146 2.73 13.80 -3.72
CA GLU A 146 3.24 12.70 -4.53
C GLU A 146 3.31 11.44 -3.68
N MET A 147 3.74 11.57 -2.42
CA MET A 147 3.68 10.46 -1.47
C MET A 147 2.23 10.03 -1.20
N ALA A 148 1.29 10.96 -1.06
CA ALA A 148 -0.12 10.63 -0.86
C ALA A 148 -0.73 9.93 -2.10
N VAL A 149 -0.40 10.39 -3.31
CA VAL A 149 -0.83 9.81 -4.58
C VAL A 149 -0.24 8.41 -4.78
N ALA A 150 1.07 8.24 -4.57
CA ALA A 150 1.75 6.95 -4.73
C ALA A 150 1.23 5.86 -3.77
N ASN A 151 0.74 6.26 -2.58
CA ASN A 151 0.15 5.33 -1.60
C ASN A 151 -1.32 4.95 -1.90
N THR A 152 -1.89 5.35 -3.04
CA THR A 152 -3.29 5.03 -3.39
C THR A 152 -3.47 3.73 -4.18
N GLY A 153 -2.37 3.06 -4.57
CA GLY A 153 -2.40 1.83 -5.37
C GLY A 153 -2.80 0.55 -4.60
N SER A 154 -3.05 0.62 -3.29
CA SER A 154 -3.39 -0.55 -2.48
C SER A 154 -4.90 -0.76 -2.35
N VAL A 155 -5.34 -2.01 -2.49
CA VAL A 155 -6.73 -2.46 -2.26
C VAL A 155 -7.02 -2.51 -0.76
N ASP A 156 -6.89 -1.37 -0.08
CA ASP A 156 -7.04 -1.27 1.37
C ASP A 156 -8.38 -0.63 1.74
N ASN A 157 -8.88 -0.95 2.95
CA ASN A 157 -10.07 -0.36 3.58
C ASN A 157 -9.98 1.18 3.80
N ASP A 158 -8.87 1.80 3.41
CA ASP A 158 -8.50 3.17 3.75
C ASP A 158 -8.62 4.13 2.56
N ARG A 159 -9.19 3.69 1.43
CA ARG A 159 -9.30 4.47 0.19
C ARG A 159 -9.84 5.88 0.40
N GLU A 160 -10.96 6.02 1.11
CA GLU A 160 -11.56 7.33 1.42
C GLU A 160 -10.65 8.19 2.30
N ARG A 161 -9.99 7.59 3.30
CA ARG A 161 -9.06 8.32 4.17
C ARG A 161 -7.82 8.80 3.41
N ARG A 162 -7.31 8.00 2.46
CA ARG A 162 -6.20 8.40 1.58
C ARG A 162 -6.62 9.51 0.62
N LEU A 163 -7.81 9.41 0.02
CA LEU A 163 -8.37 10.47 -0.82
C LEU A 163 -8.52 11.78 -0.03
N GLU A 164 -8.95 11.70 1.22
CA GLU A 164 -9.07 12.86 2.10
C GLU A 164 -7.72 13.47 2.47
N CYS A 165 -6.66 12.67 2.59
CA CYS A 165 -5.30 13.20 2.75
C CYS A 165 -4.86 14.03 1.53
N ILE A 166 -5.10 13.52 0.32
CA ILE A 166 -4.80 14.25 -0.93
C ILE A 166 -5.61 15.55 -0.97
N ARG A 167 -6.91 15.48 -0.67
CA ARG A 167 -7.80 16.65 -0.64
C ARG A 167 -7.30 17.71 0.34
N ALA A 168 -6.90 17.30 1.54
CA ALA A 168 -6.38 18.22 2.55
C ALA A 168 -5.09 18.93 2.11
N LEU A 169 -4.17 18.21 1.43
CA LEU A 169 -2.95 18.80 0.90
C LEU A 169 -3.24 19.81 -0.23
N LEU A 170 -4.13 19.47 -1.15
CA LEU A 170 -4.51 20.35 -2.25
C LEU A 170 -5.24 21.60 -1.76
N GLN A 171 -6.16 21.46 -0.79
CA GLN A 171 -6.83 22.60 -0.14
C GLN A 171 -5.87 23.51 0.63
N ALA A 172 -4.74 22.96 1.11
CA ALA A 172 -3.68 23.75 1.74
C ALA A 172 -2.85 24.57 0.72
N GLY A 173 -3.11 24.41 -0.59
CA GLY A 173 -2.43 25.14 -1.65
C GLY A 173 -1.10 24.52 -2.07
N VAL A 174 -0.90 23.21 -1.84
CA VAL A 174 0.22 22.47 -2.43
C VAL A 174 0.05 22.48 -3.95
N SER A 175 1.10 22.90 -4.67
CA SER A 175 1.08 22.98 -6.13
C SER A 175 1.09 21.59 -6.75
N ILE A 176 0.18 21.34 -7.68
CA ILE A 176 0.23 20.16 -8.59
C ILE A 176 1.28 20.36 -9.68
N LYS A 177 1.60 21.60 -10.03
CA LYS A 177 2.58 21.90 -11.07
C LYS A 177 3.99 21.65 -10.54
N SER A 178 4.77 20.91 -11.31
CA SER A 178 6.17 20.63 -11.09
C SER A 178 6.92 20.73 -12.42
N ASP A 179 8.12 21.29 -12.39
CA ASP A 179 9.05 21.25 -13.52
C ASP A 179 9.86 19.93 -13.55
N ASP A 180 9.67 19.07 -12.54
CA ASP A 180 10.30 17.75 -12.44
C ASP A 180 9.42 16.69 -13.15
N PRO A 181 9.90 16.06 -14.25
CA PRO A 181 9.17 15.04 -14.97
C PRO A 181 8.77 13.82 -14.12
N GLU A 182 9.56 13.46 -13.10
CA GLU A 182 9.22 12.32 -12.24
C GLU A 182 8.06 12.66 -11.29
N VAL A 183 7.96 13.91 -10.86
CA VAL A 183 6.81 14.39 -10.06
C VAL A 183 5.55 14.45 -10.91
N GLU A 184 5.66 15.03 -12.09
CA GLU A 184 4.54 15.10 -13.04
C GLU A 184 4.00 13.70 -13.35
N LYS A 185 4.90 12.74 -13.55
CA LYS A 185 4.57 11.32 -13.74
C LYS A 185 3.81 10.72 -12.56
N ILE A 186 4.15 11.05 -11.31
CA ILE A 186 3.40 10.56 -10.14
C ILE A 186 1.97 11.11 -10.13
N HIS A 187 1.78 12.40 -10.45
CA HIS A 187 0.44 13.01 -10.52
C HIS A 187 -0.46 12.35 -11.57
N PHE A 188 0.13 11.73 -12.60
CA PHE A 188 -0.61 11.08 -13.67
C PHE A 188 -0.71 9.56 -13.56
N SER A 189 0.02 8.94 -12.63
CA SER A 189 -0.12 7.52 -12.28
C SER A 189 -1.56 7.04 -11.95
N PRO A 190 -2.49 7.89 -11.45
CA PRO A 190 -3.91 7.50 -11.32
C PRO A 190 -4.59 7.16 -12.65
N ALA A 191 -4.15 7.72 -13.78
CA ALA A 191 -4.68 7.38 -15.09
C ALA A 191 -4.31 5.93 -15.46
N THR A 192 -3.03 5.58 -15.40
CA THR A 192 -2.50 4.24 -15.71
C THR A 192 -3.01 3.16 -14.74
N SER A 193 -3.24 3.50 -13.48
CA SER A 193 -3.77 2.57 -12.47
C SER A 193 -5.30 2.46 -12.46
N GLY A 194 -6.02 3.24 -13.28
CA GLY A 194 -7.48 3.24 -13.29
C GLY A 194 -8.12 3.90 -12.05
N ASN A 195 -7.37 4.69 -11.28
CA ASN A 195 -7.86 5.33 -10.05
C ASN A 195 -8.56 6.68 -10.33
N ALA A 196 -9.72 6.60 -10.99
CA ALA A 196 -10.49 7.77 -11.40
C ALA A 196 -10.83 8.77 -10.25
N PRO A 197 -11.13 8.35 -9.00
CA PRO A 197 -11.35 9.29 -7.91
C PRO A 197 -10.15 10.20 -7.60
N VAL A 198 -8.92 9.66 -7.60
CA VAL A 198 -7.72 10.45 -7.38
C VAL A 198 -7.44 11.33 -8.60
N LEU A 199 -7.59 10.78 -9.81
CA LEU A 199 -7.42 11.54 -11.05
C LEU A 199 -8.36 12.76 -11.11
N ARG A 200 -9.65 12.57 -10.83
CA ARG A 200 -10.65 13.65 -10.75
C ARG A 200 -10.22 14.73 -9.77
N LEU A 201 -9.80 14.35 -8.57
CA LEU A 201 -9.38 15.31 -7.54
C LEU A 201 -8.17 16.15 -7.98
N LEU A 202 -7.21 15.55 -8.67
CA LEU A 202 -6.05 16.27 -9.21
C LEU A 202 -6.46 17.22 -10.35
N LEU A 203 -7.35 16.78 -11.26
CA LEU A 203 -7.88 17.61 -12.35
C LEU A 203 -8.70 18.79 -11.82
N GLU A 204 -9.51 18.60 -10.77
CA GLU A 204 -10.26 19.66 -10.07
C GLU A 204 -9.34 20.76 -9.49
N HIS A 205 -8.09 20.42 -9.18
CA HIS A 205 -7.11 21.35 -8.60
C HIS A 205 -6.05 21.81 -9.63
N GLY A 206 -6.31 21.60 -10.93
CA GLY A 206 -5.54 22.21 -12.02
C GLY A 206 -4.44 21.33 -12.62
N ALA A 207 -4.48 20.00 -12.41
CA ALA A 207 -3.73 19.08 -13.27
C ALA A 207 -4.17 19.25 -14.74
N ASP A 208 -3.23 19.18 -15.68
CA ASP A 208 -3.53 19.35 -17.11
C ASP A 208 -4.11 18.06 -17.71
N ALA A 209 -5.37 18.12 -18.15
CA ALA A 209 -6.05 17.01 -18.82
C ALA A 209 -5.45 16.66 -20.20
N ASN A 210 -4.62 17.54 -20.76
CA ASN A 210 -3.89 17.35 -22.02
C ASN A 210 -2.39 17.13 -21.82
N ALA A 211 -1.96 16.87 -20.58
CA ALA A 211 -0.57 16.58 -20.27
C ALA A 211 -0.03 15.45 -21.14
N ARG A 212 1.26 15.54 -21.49
CA ARG A 212 1.96 14.52 -22.25
C ARG A 212 2.93 13.82 -21.32
N VAL A 213 2.76 12.53 -21.16
CA VAL A 213 3.52 11.69 -20.23
C VAL A 213 4.37 10.69 -21.00
N THR A 214 5.56 10.39 -20.50
CA THR A 214 6.43 9.39 -21.11
C THR A 214 5.81 8.00 -20.94
N ASP A 215 5.64 7.27 -22.04
CA ASP A 215 5.14 5.89 -22.02
C ASP A 215 6.03 5.01 -21.11
N TYR A 216 5.38 4.22 -20.25
CA TYR A 216 6.03 3.33 -19.28
C TYR A 216 6.57 2.03 -19.92
N GLY A 217 6.14 1.68 -21.14
CA GLY A 217 6.33 0.34 -21.70
C GLY A 217 7.39 0.17 -22.79
N SER A 218 7.62 1.15 -23.66
CA SER A 218 8.29 0.89 -24.96
C SER A 218 9.79 1.22 -25.04
N GLY A 219 10.39 1.83 -24.01
CA GLY A 219 11.83 2.21 -24.04
C GLY A 219 12.19 3.25 -25.12
N LYS A 220 11.21 3.71 -25.91
CA LYS A 220 11.30 4.82 -26.87
C LYS A 220 10.61 6.04 -26.27
N ARG A 221 11.25 7.19 -26.49
CA ARG A 221 11.11 8.41 -25.68
C ARG A 221 10.03 9.34 -26.22
N ASP A 222 8.87 8.80 -26.58
CA ASP A 222 7.79 9.64 -27.06
C ASP A 222 6.76 9.88 -25.95
N VAL A 223 6.47 11.15 -25.73
CA VAL A 223 5.47 11.58 -24.75
C VAL A 223 4.08 11.42 -25.35
N VAL A 224 3.20 10.65 -24.71
CA VAL A 224 1.83 10.39 -25.15
C VAL A 224 0.84 11.25 -24.37
N PRO A 225 -0.26 11.75 -24.98
CA PRO A 225 -1.33 12.40 -24.23
C PRO A 225 -1.87 11.47 -23.14
N ILE A 226 -2.11 11.99 -21.93
CA ILE A 226 -2.53 11.20 -20.77
C ILE A 226 -3.81 10.38 -20.98
N ILE A 227 -4.67 10.79 -21.90
CA ILE A 227 -5.87 10.02 -22.23
C ILE A 227 -5.54 8.62 -22.76
N PHE A 228 -4.38 8.41 -23.40
CA PHE A 228 -3.95 7.07 -23.83
C PHE A 228 -3.54 6.21 -22.63
N GLU A 229 -2.90 6.78 -21.61
CA GLU A 229 -2.58 6.06 -20.37
C GLU A 229 -3.84 5.61 -19.62
N ALA A 230 -4.89 6.43 -19.62
CA ALA A 230 -6.18 6.02 -19.06
C ALA A 230 -6.79 4.81 -19.78
N LEU A 231 -6.42 4.56 -21.05
CA LEU A 231 -6.94 3.46 -21.86
C LEU A 231 -5.97 2.27 -21.96
N SER A 232 -4.77 2.37 -21.38
CA SER A 232 -3.77 1.29 -21.45
C SER A 232 -4.17 0.09 -20.58
N THR A 233 -4.88 0.35 -19.48
CA THR A 233 -5.45 -0.65 -18.55
C THR A 233 -6.92 -0.95 -18.87
N SER A 234 -7.37 -2.19 -18.62
CA SER A 234 -8.79 -2.55 -18.72
C SER A 234 -9.61 -2.12 -17.50
N TYR A 235 -8.96 -1.83 -16.37
CA TYR A 235 -9.63 -1.43 -15.15
C TYR A 235 -9.76 0.09 -15.04
N GLY A 236 -10.97 0.59 -14.83
CA GLY A 236 -11.21 2.02 -14.61
C GLY A 236 -11.05 2.91 -15.85
N ALA A 237 -10.77 2.34 -17.03
CA ALA A 237 -10.53 3.08 -18.26
C ALA A 237 -11.67 4.06 -18.61
N TYR A 238 -12.91 3.57 -18.56
CA TYR A 238 -14.08 4.42 -18.79
C TYR A 238 -14.15 5.60 -17.83
N ASP A 239 -13.96 5.36 -16.53
CA ASP A 239 -14.07 6.40 -15.51
C ASP A 239 -12.93 7.41 -15.54
N CYS A 240 -11.71 6.98 -15.88
CA CYS A 240 -10.54 7.84 -16.05
C CYS A 240 -10.66 8.66 -17.34
N ALA A 241 -11.02 8.04 -18.47
CA ALA A 241 -11.23 8.74 -19.73
C ALA A 241 -12.36 9.77 -19.59
N ARG A 242 -13.46 9.42 -18.91
CA ARG A 242 -14.55 10.37 -18.59
C ARG A 242 -14.03 11.55 -17.78
N ALA A 243 -13.26 11.30 -16.73
CA ALA A 243 -12.67 12.37 -15.91
C ALA A 243 -11.81 13.32 -16.74
N LEU A 244 -10.94 12.78 -17.61
CA LEU A 244 -10.09 13.59 -18.46
C LEU A 244 -10.92 14.42 -19.45
N LEU A 245 -11.91 13.82 -20.12
CA LEU A 245 -12.77 14.51 -21.09
C LEU A 245 -13.66 15.58 -20.43
N ASP A 246 -14.20 15.31 -19.24
CA ASP A 246 -14.99 16.28 -18.47
C ASP A 246 -14.16 17.51 -18.06
N HIS A 247 -12.84 17.33 -17.92
CA HIS A 247 -11.88 18.40 -17.62
C HIS A 247 -11.14 18.94 -18.86
N GLY A 248 -11.65 18.67 -20.07
CA GLY A 248 -11.18 19.32 -21.30
C GLY A 248 -10.03 18.62 -22.02
N ALA A 249 -9.80 17.32 -21.76
CA ALA A 249 -8.92 16.52 -22.61
C ALA A 249 -9.41 16.51 -24.06
N ASN A 250 -8.49 16.59 -25.00
CA ASN A 250 -8.80 16.60 -26.44
C ASN A 250 -9.31 15.22 -26.88
N PRO A 251 -10.59 15.08 -27.31
CA PRO A 251 -11.14 13.82 -27.80
C PRO A 251 -10.58 13.40 -29.16
N ASN A 252 -9.82 14.28 -29.82
CA ASN A 252 -9.09 14.03 -31.07
C ASN A 252 -7.57 13.95 -30.84
N ALA A 253 -7.13 13.61 -29.62
CA ALA A 253 -5.73 13.39 -29.34
C ALA A 253 -5.16 12.29 -30.24
N ILE A 254 -3.94 12.51 -30.75
CA ILE A 254 -3.23 11.59 -31.63
C ILE A 254 -2.02 11.03 -30.88
N MET A 255 -1.88 9.71 -30.90
CA MET A 255 -0.69 9.02 -30.42
C MET A 255 0.48 9.36 -31.36
N PRO A 256 1.62 9.83 -30.85
CA PRO A 256 2.83 9.96 -31.67
C PRO A 256 3.24 8.57 -32.19
N TRP A 257 3.85 8.55 -33.37
CA TRP A 257 4.39 7.31 -33.93
C TRP A 257 5.51 6.78 -33.03
N ASP A 258 5.39 5.54 -32.54
CA ASP A 258 6.37 4.89 -31.64
C ASP A 258 7.23 3.83 -32.37
N GLY A 259 6.94 3.59 -33.65
CA GLY A 259 7.58 2.57 -34.47
C GLY A 259 6.82 1.26 -34.62
N ASP A 260 5.83 1.01 -33.77
CA ASP A 260 4.97 -0.19 -33.79
C ASP A 260 3.50 0.19 -34.11
N HIS A 261 3.07 1.40 -33.78
CA HIS A 261 1.76 1.96 -34.06
C HIS A 261 1.88 3.22 -34.93
N GLU A 262 1.07 3.28 -35.99
CA GLU A 262 0.85 4.50 -36.76
C GLU A 262 0.20 5.58 -35.89
N LYS A 263 0.18 6.84 -36.37
CA LYS A 263 -0.46 7.95 -35.66
C LYS A 263 -1.96 7.67 -35.46
N MET A 264 -2.35 7.02 -34.37
CA MET A 264 -3.74 6.66 -34.08
C MET A 264 -4.43 7.77 -33.30
N SER A 265 -5.71 8.04 -33.61
CA SER A 265 -6.54 8.85 -32.72
C SER A 265 -6.91 8.06 -31.46
N VAL A 266 -7.21 8.76 -30.38
CA VAL A 266 -7.71 8.13 -29.14
C VAL A 266 -8.97 7.30 -29.37
N LEU A 267 -9.81 7.69 -30.34
CA LEU A 267 -10.98 6.92 -30.75
C LEU A 267 -10.60 5.60 -31.42
N LEU A 268 -9.64 5.61 -32.35
CA LEU A 268 -9.14 4.37 -32.97
C LEU A 268 -8.44 3.46 -31.95
N TYR A 269 -7.67 4.03 -31.01
CA TYR A 269 -7.03 3.26 -29.95
C TYR A 269 -8.04 2.59 -29.00
N ALA A 270 -9.13 3.29 -28.67
CA ALA A 270 -10.23 2.70 -27.90
C ALA A 270 -10.95 1.58 -28.68
N ALA A 271 -11.12 1.74 -30.00
CA ALA A 271 -11.77 0.76 -30.87
C ALA A 271 -10.92 -0.51 -31.05
N GLU A 272 -9.60 -0.38 -31.22
CA GLU A 272 -8.65 -1.51 -31.26
C GLU A 272 -8.76 -2.37 -29.99
N ARG A 273 -8.95 -1.73 -28.84
CA ARG A 273 -9.13 -2.37 -27.54
C ARG A 273 -10.57 -2.80 -27.25
N GLN A 274 -11.48 -2.57 -28.19
CA GLN A 274 -12.91 -2.89 -28.09
C GLN A 274 -13.61 -2.20 -26.91
N TYR A 275 -13.16 -1.00 -26.53
CA TYR A 275 -13.76 -0.21 -25.46
C TYR A 275 -14.94 0.63 -25.99
N TRP A 276 -16.01 -0.03 -26.44
CA TRP A 276 -17.12 0.62 -27.15
C TRP A 276 -17.85 1.69 -26.34
N GLY A 277 -18.01 1.49 -25.03
CA GLY A 277 -18.53 2.54 -24.13
C GLY A 277 -17.63 3.77 -24.10
N VAL A 278 -16.31 3.61 -24.20
CA VAL A 278 -15.35 4.71 -24.33
C VAL A 278 -15.43 5.33 -25.73
N CYS A 279 -15.52 4.54 -26.80
CA CYS A 279 -15.68 5.04 -28.17
C CYS A 279 -16.92 5.94 -28.29
N LYS A 280 -18.06 5.47 -27.77
CA LYS A 280 -19.30 6.25 -27.72
C LYS A 280 -19.12 7.56 -26.96
N MET A 281 -18.54 7.50 -25.76
CA MET A 281 -18.27 8.70 -24.95
C MET A 281 -17.32 9.68 -25.67
N LEU A 282 -16.28 9.19 -26.35
CA LEU A 282 -15.36 10.01 -27.14
C LEU A 282 -16.09 10.73 -28.28
N ILE A 283 -16.97 10.03 -29.00
CA ILE A 283 -17.79 10.61 -30.07
C ILE A 283 -18.75 11.66 -29.50
N GLU A 284 -19.43 11.36 -28.38
CA GLU A 284 -20.29 12.32 -27.67
C GLU A 284 -19.54 13.59 -27.24
N LYS A 285 -18.24 13.46 -26.93
CA LYS A 285 -17.34 14.56 -26.60
C LYS A 285 -16.71 15.24 -27.82
N GLY A 286 -16.99 14.78 -29.04
CA GLY A 286 -16.54 15.42 -30.29
C GLY A 286 -15.32 14.79 -30.97
N ALA A 287 -15.02 13.51 -30.70
CA ALA A 287 -14.05 12.76 -31.50
C ALA A 287 -14.55 12.59 -32.94
N ASP A 288 -13.68 12.76 -33.94
CA ASP A 288 -14.01 12.55 -35.36
C ASP A 288 -13.91 11.05 -35.73
N PRO A 289 -15.05 10.37 -35.99
CA PRO A 289 -15.05 8.96 -36.39
C PRO A 289 -14.47 8.71 -37.78
N ARG A 290 -14.25 9.76 -38.58
CA ARG A 290 -13.74 9.68 -39.95
C ARG A 290 -12.22 9.81 -40.03
N TYR A 291 -11.55 9.90 -38.88
CA TYR A 291 -10.09 9.91 -38.86
C TYR A 291 -9.55 8.58 -39.41
N THR A 292 -8.59 8.69 -40.33
CA THR A 292 -7.88 7.56 -40.92
C THR A 292 -6.38 7.76 -40.68
N THR A 293 -5.71 6.71 -40.21
CA THR A 293 -4.25 6.68 -40.03
C THR A 293 -3.54 6.64 -41.41
N PRO A 294 -2.22 6.91 -41.46
CA PRO A 294 -1.45 6.86 -42.72
C PRO A 294 -1.47 5.50 -43.45
N ASP A 295 -1.61 4.39 -42.72
CA ASP A 295 -1.74 3.02 -43.25
C ASP A 295 -3.17 2.66 -43.68
N GLY A 296 -4.14 3.57 -43.51
CA GLY A 296 -5.53 3.37 -43.93
C GLY A 296 -6.44 2.80 -42.85
N THR A 297 -5.94 2.57 -41.64
CA THR A 297 -6.74 2.10 -40.51
C THR A 297 -7.76 3.17 -40.10
N SER A 298 -9.03 2.77 -39.95
CA SER A 298 -10.16 3.64 -39.63
C SER A 298 -11.15 2.96 -38.68
N MET A 299 -12.18 3.68 -38.23
CA MET A 299 -13.24 3.08 -37.41
C MET A 299 -13.92 1.89 -38.10
N GLN A 300 -14.10 1.96 -39.42
CA GLN A 300 -14.68 0.89 -40.22
C GLN A 300 -13.86 -0.41 -40.10
N THR A 301 -12.53 -0.29 -40.11
CA THR A 301 -11.60 -1.42 -39.96
C THR A 301 -11.87 -2.20 -38.67
N PHE A 302 -12.07 -1.49 -37.55
CA PHE A 302 -12.33 -2.12 -36.25
C PHE A 302 -13.77 -2.61 -36.09
N ILE A 303 -14.75 -1.98 -36.75
CA ILE A 303 -16.13 -2.46 -36.78
C ILE A 303 -16.19 -3.82 -37.48
N GLU A 304 -15.57 -3.95 -38.66
CA GLU A 304 -15.54 -5.18 -39.44
C GLU A 304 -14.78 -6.32 -38.73
N GLN A 305 -13.71 -5.99 -38.00
CA GLN A 305 -12.96 -6.97 -37.20
C GLN A 305 -13.71 -7.35 -35.90
N GLY A 306 -14.42 -6.40 -35.31
CA GLY A 306 -15.14 -6.55 -34.04
C GLY A 306 -16.22 -7.62 -34.11
N ASP A 307 -16.93 -7.73 -35.23
CA ASP A 307 -18.01 -8.73 -35.45
C ASP A 307 -17.56 -10.17 -35.14
N SER A 308 -16.25 -10.47 -35.18
CA SER A 308 -15.70 -11.79 -34.89
C SER A 308 -15.38 -12.06 -33.41
N PHE A 309 -15.43 -11.05 -32.52
CA PHE A 309 -14.89 -11.11 -31.15
C PHE A 309 -15.88 -10.74 -30.04
N TYR A 310 -17.14 -10.42 -30.34
CA TYR A 310 -18.06 -9.87 -29.34
C TYR A 310 -18.50 -10.85 -28.24
N PRO A 311 -18.35 -10.48 -26.95
CA PRO A 311 -18.87 -11.24 -25.82
C PRO A 311 -20.36 -10.94 -25.55
N GLU A 312 -21.04 -11.84 -24.80
CA GLU A 312 -22.49 -11.84 -24.48
C GLU A 312 -23.02 -10.61 -23.68
N ASN A 313 -22.24 -9.54 -23.48
CA ASN A 313 -22.65 -8.37 -22.67
C ASN A 313 -23.57 -7.43 -23.47
N GLU A 314 -24.84 -7.37 -23.09
CA GLU A 314 -25.87 -6.53 -23.72
C GLU A 314 -25.48 -5.04 -23.80
N GLN A 315 -24.83 -4.48 -22.78
CA GLN A 315 -24.44 -3.06 -22.79
C GLN A 315 -23.29 -2.79 -23.75
N ALA A 316 -22.29 -3.68 -23.78
CA ALA A 316 -21.17 -3.56 -24.71
C ALA A 316 -21.64 -3.69 -26.16
N LEU A 317 -22.60 -4.59 -26.41
CA LEU A 317 -23.27 -4.72 -27.71
C LEU A 317 -24.04 -3.45 -28.07
N ALA A 318 -24.84 -2.91 -27.15
CA ALA A 318 -25.59 -1.68 -27.38
C ALA A 318 -24.67 -0.48 -27.69
N ASP A 319 -23.54 -0.35 -26.99
CA ASP A 319 -22.58 0.71 -27.24
C ASP A 319 -21.83 0.50 -28.57
N PHE A 320 -21.49 -0.74 -28.94
CA PHE A 320 -20.94 -1.04 -30.25
C PHE A 320 -21.91 -0.68 -31.38
N GLU A 321 -23.15 -1.13 -31.28
CA GLU A 321 -24.21 -0.86 -32.25
C GLU A 321 -24.46 0.64 -32.42
N ALA A 322 -24.44 1.39 -31.33
CA ALA A 322 -24.54 2.85 -31.36
C ALA A 322 -23.36 3.47 -32.11
N VAL A 323 -22.13 3.02 -31.85
CA VAL A 323 -20.93 3.51 -32.54
C VAL A 323 -20.97 3.14 -34.02
N ARG A 324 -21.32 1.90 -34.36
CA ARG A 324 -21.47 1.43 -35.74
C ARG A 324 -22.47 2.28 -36.52
N GLY A 325 -23.66 2.51 -35.96
CA GLY A 325 -24.67 3.36 -36.59
C GLY A 325 -24.21 4.80 -36.84
N ILE A 326 -23.32 5.34 -36.00
CA ILE A 326 -22.73 6.67 -36.21
C ILE A 326 -21.70 6.66 -37.34
N VAL A 327 -20.88 5.61 -37.42
CA VAL A 327 -19.79 5.50 -38.42
C VAL A 327 -20.33 5.21 -39.82
N GLU A 328 -21.27 4.27 -39.94
CA GLU A 328 -21.85 3.86 -41.22
C GLU A 328 -22.85 4.88 -41.79
N GLY A 329 -23.39 5.76 -40.92
CA GLY A 329 -24.42 6.73 -41.28
C GLY A 329 -25.78 6.09 -41.57
N PRO A 330 -26.82 6.88 -41.90
CA PRO A 330 -28.10 6.33 -42.30
C PRO A 330 -27.93 5.53 -43.59
N THR A 331 -28.23 4.23 -43.53
CA THR A 331 -28.22 3.32 -44.67
C THR A 331 -29.05 3.95 -45.79
N THR A 332 -28.46 4.14 -46.97
CA THR A 332 -29.13 4.73 -48.14
C THR A 332 -30.22 3.83 -48.75
N ALA A 333 -30.77 2.89 -47.97
CA ALA A 333 -31.75 1.91 -48.42
C ALA A 333 -33.22 2.40 -48.36
N ASP A 334 -33.49 3.58 -47.77
CA ASP A 334 -34.84 4.16 -47.63
C ASP A 334 -35.03 5.49 -48.40
N ARG A 335 -34.47 5.62 -49.62
CA ARG A 335 -34.75 6.76 -50.51
C ARG A 335 -35.31 6.37 -51.85
#